data_AF-A0AB36P0L3-F1
#
_entry.id   AF-A0AB36P0L3-F1
#
_cell.length_a   1.000
_cell.length_b   1.000
_cell.length_c   1.000
_cell.angle_alpha   90.00
_cell.angle_beta   90.00
_cell.angle_gamma   90.00
#
_symmetry.space_group_name_H-M   'P 1'
#
loop_
_entity.id
_entity.type
_entity.pdbx_description
1 polymer ?
#
loop_
_entity_poly.entity_id
_entity_poly.type
_entity_poly.pdbx_seq_one_letter_code
_entity_poly.pdbx_strand_id
1 'polypeptide(L)'
;MDKIENSNFKRLVGIWKTSGNIKSGHENLELNGIDSYELILDGNYILHKAKVKMGNDISETFEIFKLQNSMDKAKTQYFDSKGEDGIMTSSLVKNEFNIEGKNLKFTGNINDHSTLITGNWYAQTQDGNWNDFIELKLEKQKSK
;
A
#
# COMPACT_ATOMS: atom_id res chain seq x y z
N MET A 1 -5.38 -23.13 10.52
CA MET A 1 -5.28 -22.39 9.24
C MET A 1 -4.84 -20.99 9.61
N ASP A 2 -3.77 -20.52 9.01
CA ASP A 2 -3.16 -19.25 9.38
C ASP A 2 -4.02 -18.10 8.85
N LYS A 3 -4.46 -17.23 9.76
CA LYS A 3 -5.30 -16.08 9.44
C LYS A 3 -4.48 -14.81 9.39
N ILE A 4 -4.84 -13.88 8.49
CA ILE A 4 -4.15 -12.59 8.38
C ILE A 4 -4.29 -11.73 9.65
N GLU A 5 -5.35 -11.94 10.43
CA GLU A 5 -5.52 -11.28 11.73
C GLU A 5 -4.41 -11.60 12.76
N ASN A 6 -3.69 -12.71 12.56
CA ASN A 6 -2.62 -13.17 13.45
C ASN A 6 -1.21 -12.90 12.87
N SER A 7 -1.12 -12.23 11.72
CA SER A 7 0.14 -11.95 11.04
C SER A 7 0.62 -10.52 11.24
N ASN A 8 1.85 -10.23 10.78
CA ASN A 8 2.38 -8.87 10.80
C ASN A 8 1.52 -7.88 9.99
N PHE A 9 0.75 -8.35 9.01
CA PHE A 9 -0.17 -7.51 8.23
C PHE A 9 -1.29 -6.90 9.06
N LYS A 10 -1.62 -7.46 10.23
CA LYS A 10 -2.56 -6.84 11.19
C LYS A 10 -2.16 -5.40 11.55
N ARG A 11 -0.86 -5.08 11.51
CA ARG A 11 -0.33 -3.74 11.82
C ARG A 11 -0.87 -2.66 10.88
N LEU A 12 -1.23 -3.04 9.64
CA LEU A 12 -1.84 -2.14 8.65
C LEU A 12 -3.27 -1.75 9.02
N VAL A 13 -4.01 -2.59 9.75
CA VAL A 13 -5.43 -2.40 10.04
C VAL A 13 -5.68 -1.07 10.74
N GLY A 14 -6.57 -0.25 10.17
CA GLY A 14 -6.89 1.09 10.64
C GLY A 14 -7.11 2.08 9.49
N ILE A 15 -7.39 3.33 9.85
CA ILE A 15 -7.54 4.45 8.91
C ILE A 15 -6.25 5.27 8.95
N TRP A 16 -5.76 5.67 7.80
CA TRP A 16 -4.51 6.38 7.62
C TRP A 16 -4.75 7.64 6.82
N LYS A 17 -4.12 8.73 7.24
CA LYS A 17 -3.95 9.92 6.40
C LYS A 17 -2.73 9.70 5.52
N THR A 18 -2.92 9.80 4.22
CA THR A 18 -1.88 9.56 3.22
C THR A 18 -1.39 10.89 2.68
N SER A 19 -0.08 11.03 2.58
CA SER A 19 0.60 12.20 2.02
C SER A 19 1.83 11.77 1.25
N GLY A 20 2.28 12.57 0.30
CA GLY A 20 3.45 12.22 -0.50
C GLY A 20 3.77 13.21 -1.60
N ASN A 21 4.86 12.91 -2.32
CA ASN A 21 5.29 13.67 -3.48
C ASN A 21 5.45 12.73 -4.68
N ILE A 22 4.85 13.09 -5.80
CA ILE A 22 4.97 12.38 -7.07
C ILE A 22 6.13 13.00 -7.83
N LYS A 23 7.13 12.17 -8.18
CA LYS A 23 8.30 12.61 -8.92
C LYS A 23 8.03 12.46 -10.42
N SER A 24 7.32 13.42 -11.00
CA SER A 24 7.00 13.43 -12.43
C SER A 24 7.87 14.44 -13.18
N GLY A 25 9.14 14.07 -13.42
CA GLY A 25 10.08 14.77 -14.32
C GLY A 25 10.29 16.27 -14.06
N HIS A 26 9.33 17.09 -14.47
CA HIS A 26 9.37 18.54 -14.46
C HIS A 26 8.62 19.19 -13.27
N GLU A 27 7.69 18.47 -12.62
CA GLU A 27 6.92 19.01 -11.48
C GLU A 27 6.78 17.97 -10.37
N ASN A 28 6.95 18.44 -9.12
CA ASN A 28 6.60 17.67 -7.92
C ASN A 28 5.13 17.91 -7.62
N LEU A 29 4.29 16.90 -7.86
CA LEU A 29 2.88 16.97 -7.52
C LEU A 29 2.67 16.42 -6.11
N GLU A 30 1.88 17.13 -5.31
CA GLU A 30 1.47 16.63 -4.00
C GLU A 30 0.45 15.50 -4.14
N LEU A 31 0.62 14.48 -3.30
CA LEU A 31 -0.34 13.42 -3.07
C LEU A 31 -0.92 13.60 -1.67
N ASN A 32 -2.25 13.60 -1.55
CA ASN A 32 -2.93 13.65 -0.26
C ASN A 32 -4.22 12.82 -0.30
N GLY A 33 -4.51 12.05 0.75
CA GLY A 33 -5.69 11.19 0.77
C GLY A 33 -5.92 10.45 2.08
N ILE A 34 -6.77 9.43 1.98
CA ILE A 34 -7.09 8.53 3.09
C ILE A 34 -7.04 7.10 2.59
N ASP A 35 -6.41 6.25 3.40
CA ASP A 35 -6.36 4.81 3.20
C ASP A 35 -7.04 4.13 4.40
N SER A 36 -7.76 3.04 4.16
CA SER A 36 -8.37 2.24 5.22
C SER A 36 -8.10 0.77 4.99
N TYR A 37 -7.62 0.08 6.03
CA TYR A 37 -7.38 -1.35 6.05
C TYR A 37 -8.31 -2.00 7.08
N GLU A 38 -9.13 -2.94 6.63
CA GLU A 38 -10.16 -3.60 7.45
C GLU A 38 -10.02 -5.12 7.37
N LEU A 39 -10.10 -5.81 8.51
CA LEU A 39 -10.21 -7.27 8.51
C LEU A 39 -11.61 -7.67 8.03
N ILE A 40 -11.68 -8.51 7.01
CA ILE A 40 -12.95 -9.01 6.47
C ILE A 40 -12.97 -10.54 6.46
N LEU A 41 -14.16 -11.11 6.30
CA LEU A 41 -14.38 -12.56 6.14
C LEU A 41 -13.67 -13.35 7.27
N ASP A 42 -14.05 -13.05 8.51
CA ASP A 42 -13.54 -13.66 9.75
C ASP A 42 -12.02 -13.55 9.96
N GLY A 43 -11.44 -12.43 9.50
CA GLY A 43 -10.01 -12.14 9.68
C GLY A 43 -9.10 -12.94 8.75
N ASN A 44 -9.64 -13.50 7.66
CA ASN A 44 -8.86 -14.22 6.65
C ASN A 44 -8.26 -13.29 5.59
N TYR A 45 -8.83 -12.09 5.41
CA TYR A 45 -8.39 -11.12 4.42
C TYR A 45 -8.36 -9.71 5.01
N ILE A 46 -7.58 -8.82 4.39
CA ILE A 46 -7.68 -7.38 4.62
C ILE A 46 -8.25 -6.74 3.36
N LEU A 47 -9.31 -5.94 3.52
CA LEU A 47 -9.78 -5.00 2.51
C LEU A 47 -9.07 -3.68 2.72
N HIS A 48 -8.27 -3.30 1.73
CA HIS A 48 -7.66 -1.99 1.63
C HIS A 48 -8.50 -1.11 0.69
N LYS A 49 -8.77 0.13 1.10
CA LYS A 49 -9.39 1.16 0.27
C LYS A 49 -8.52 2.39 0.32
N ALA A 50 -8.11 2.89 -0.83
CA ALA A 50 -7.37 4.14 -0.95
C ALA A 50 -8.20 5.14 -1.77
N LYS A 51 -8.23 6.39 -1.30
CA LYS A 51 -8.73 7.53 -2.06
C LYS A 51 -7.73 8.66 -1.91
N VAL A 52 -6.98 8.90 -2.96
CA VAL A 52 -5.88 9.87 -2.97
C VAL A 52 -6.08 10.88 -4.09
N LYS A 53 -5.85 12.15 -3.79
CA LYS A 53 -5.73 13.22 -4.76
C LYS A 53 -4.27 13.32 -5.18
N MET A 54 -4.02 13.29 -6.49
CA MET A 54 -2.72 13.37 -7.14
C MET A 54 -2.74 14.59 -8.08
N GLY A 55 -2.23 15.73 -7.64
CA GLY A 55 -2.43 16.99 -8.38
C GLY A 55 -3.93 17.33 -8.48
N ASN A 56 -4.49 17.37 -9.69
CA ASN A 56 -5.92 17.60 -9.92
C ASN A 56 -6.76 16.33 -10.02
N ASP A 57 -6.12 15.17 -10.12
CA ASP A 57 -6.80 13.89 -10.31
C ASP A 57 -7.13 13.24 -8.97
N ILE A 58 -8.22 12.48 -8.93
CA ILE A 58 -8.58 11.61 -7.82
C ILE A 58 -8.36 10.17 -8.29
N SER A 59 -7.58 9.42 -7.54
CA SER A 59 -7.36 7.98 -7.72
C SER A 59 -8.05 7.24 -6.57
N GLU A 60 -8.94 6.33 -6.92
CA GLU A 60 -9.57 5.41 -5.98
C GLU A 60 -9.14 3.97 -6.29
N THR A 61 -8.80 3.21 -5.25
CA THR A 61 -8.29 1.84 -5.39
C THR A 61 -8.85 0.98 -4.28
N PHE A 62 -9.30 -0.22 -4.62
CA PHE A 62 -9.59 -1.28 -3.67
C PHE A 62 -8.60 -2.41 -3.83
N GLU A 63 -8.14 -2.97 -2.72
CA GLU A 63 -7.26 -4.11 -2.73
C GLU A 63 -7.69 -5.15 -1.70
N ILE A 64 -7.51 -6.44 -2.02
CA ILE A 64 -7.77 -7.54 -1.10
C ILE A 64 -6.47 -8.28 -0.87
N PHE A 65 -6.01 -8.28 0.38
CA PHE A 65 -4.82 -9.00 0.83
C PHE A 65 -5.23 -10.38 1.35
N LYS A 66 -4.52 -11.41 0.89
CA LYS A 66 -4.64 -12.80 1.34
C LYS A 66 -3.27 -13.33 1.70
N LEU A 67 -3.11 -13.96 2.86
CA LEU A 67 -1.86 -14.66 3.18
C LEU A 67 -1.51 -15.72 2.13
N GLN A 68 -0.21 -15.87 1.87
CA GLN A 68 0.34 -16.98 1.10
C GLN A 68 0.78 -18.10 2.06
N ASN A 69 1.75 -18.91 1.64
CA ASN A 69 2.27 -20.03 2.43
C ASN A 69 3.12 -19.60 3.66
N SER A 70 3.09 -18.31 4.03
CA SER A 70 3.79 -17.78 5.20
C SER A 70 3.04 -16.59 5.82
N MET A 71 3.29 -16.32 7.09
CA MET A 71 2.70 -15.19 7.83
C MET A 71 3.23 -13.83 7.37
N ASP A 72 4.41 -13.81 6.75
CA ASP A 72 5.06 -12.57 6.32
C ASP A 72 4.84 -12.25 4.84
N LYS A 73 4.07 -13.06 4.10
CA LYS A 73 3.77 -12.82 2.69
C LYS A 73 2.27 -12.84 2.41
N ALA A 74 1.82 -11.88 1.62
CA ALA A 74 0.45 -11.79 1.15
C ALA A 74 0.40 -11.62 -0.37
N LYS A 75 -0.61 -12.21 -1.00
CA LYS A 75 -1.03 -11.88 -2.35
C LYS A 75 -2.08 -10.77 -2.24
N THR A 76 -1.95 -9.76 -3.08
CA THR A 76 -2.88 -8.64 -3.14
C THR A 76 -3.49 -8.59 -4.54
N GLN A 77 -4.81 -8.56 -4.65
CA GLN A 77 -5.51 -8.22 -5.89
C GLN A 77 -6.00 -6.77 -5.75
N TYR A 78 -5.72 -5.92 -6.73
CA TYR A 78 -6.21 -4.54 -6.77
C TYR A 78 -7.18 -4.29 -7.91
N PHE A 79 -7.99 -3.25 -7.76
CA PHE A 79 -8.89 -2.68 -8.75
C PHE A 79 -8.91 -1.16 -8.57
N ASP A 80 -8.83 -0.39 -9.65
CA ASP A 80 -8.81 1.07 -9.58
C ASP A 80 -9.96 1.77 -10.33
N SER A 81 -10.08 3.07 -10.08
CA SER A 81 -11.07 3.95 -10.71
C SER A 81 -10.95 4.11 -12.23
N LYS A 82 -9.83 3.67 -12.83
CA LYS A 82 -9.62 3.68 -14.29
C LYS A 82 -10.05 2.36 -14.94
N GLY A 83 -10.49 1.39 -14.13
CA GLY A 83 -10.87 0.05 -14.60
C GLY A 83 -9.68 -0.89 -14.75
N GLU A 84 -8.51 -0.52 -14.25
CA GLU A 84 -7.33 -1.39 -14.23
C GLU A 84 -7.38 -2.31 -13.00
N ASP A 85 -6.83 -3.51 -13.17
CA ASP A 85 -6.71 -4.49 -12.11
C ASP A 85 -5.41 -5.28 -12.21
N GLY A 86 -5.02 -5.92 -11.12
CA GLY A 86 -3.86 -6.78 -11.15
C GLY A 86 -3.52 -7.42 -9.83
N ILE A 87 -2.45 -8.21 -9.88
CA ILE A 87 -1.93 -8.95 -8.74
C ILE A 87 -0.57 -8.37 -8.32
N MET A 88 -0.40 -8.21 -7.02
CA MET A 88 0.86 -7.91 -6.37
C MET A 88 1.17 -8.97 -5.31
N THR A 89 2.44 -9.05 -4.93
CA THR A 89 2.90 -9.77 -3.75
C THR A 89 3.45 -8.78 -2.76
N SER A 90 3.03 -8.88 -1.50
CA SER A 90 3.54 -8.06 -0.41
C SER A 90 4.31 -8.91 0.58
N SER A 91 5.35 -8.35 1.18
CA SER A 91 6.03 -8.91 2.34
C SER A 91 6.09 -7.91 3.47
N LEU A 92 5.88 -8.40 4.70
CA LEU A 92 6.01 -7.59 5.90
C LEU A 92 6.79 -8.38 6.96
N VAL A 93 8.09 -8.11 7.04
CA VAL A 93 9.01 -8.78 7.95
C VAL A 93 9.56 -7.75 8.91
N LYS A 94 9.29 -7.93 10.21
CA LYS A 94 9.55 -6.88 11.22
C LYS A 94 8.92 -5.56 10.75
N ASN A 95 9.72 -4.54 10.48
CA ASN A 95 9.26 -3.22 10.07
C ASN A 95 9.34 -3.00 8.56
N GLU A 96 9.98 -3.89 7.81
CA GLU A 96 10.16 -3.73 6.37
C GLU A 96 8.89 -4.17 5.64
N PHE A 97 8.25 -3.22 4.95
CA PHE A 97 7.07 -3.45 4.15
C PHE A 97 7.41 -3.27 2.67
N ASN A 98 7.29 -4.36 1.91
CA ASN A 98 7.57 -4.33 0.48
C ASN A 98 6.35 -4.83 -0.31
N ILE A 99 6.15 -4.27 -1.48
CA ILE A 99 5.13 -4.71 -2.45
C ILE A 99 5.79 -4.82 -3.81
N GLU A 100 5.49 -5.88 -4.54
CA GLU A 100 6.00 -6.11 -5.89
C GLU A 100 4.85 -6.50 -6.80
N GLY A 101 4.68 -5.74 -7.88
CA GLY A 101 3.69 -5.95 -8.93
C GLY A 101 4.33 -5.87 -10.30
N LYS A 102 3.50 -5.91 -11.34
CA LYS A 102 3.97 -5.72 -12.71
C LYS A 102 4.45 -4.28 -12.90
N ASN A 103 5.74 -4.09 -13.14
CA ASN A 103 6.39 -2.79 -13.38
C ASN A 103 6.24 -1.78 -12.23
N LEU A 104 5.85 -2.23 -11.04
CA LEU A 104 5.66 -1.40 -9.85
C LEU A 104 6.23 -2.14 -8.64
N LYS A 105 6.98 -1.42 -7.81
CA LYS A 105 7.41 -1.92 -6.50
C LYS A 105 7.32 -0.83 -5.46
N PHE A 106 6.99 -1.21 -4.24
CA PHE A 106 7.06 -0.35 -3.06
C PHE A 106 8.11 -0.91 -2.12
N THR A 107 8.92 -0.03 -1.55
CA THR A 107 9.78 -0.35 -0.42
C THR A 107 9.56 0.68 0.67
N GLY A 108 9.20 0.23 1.87
CA GLY A 108 8.92 1.10 2.98
C GLY A 108 9.13 0.44 4.32
N ASN A 109 8.85 1.22 5.36
CA ASN A 109 8.94 0.80 6.74
C ASN A 109 7.69 1.21 7.50
N ILE A 110 7.19 0.30 8.35
CA ILE A 110 6.21 0.58 9.39
C ILE A 110 6.92 0.70 10.73
N ASN A 111 6.65 1.77 11.49
CA ASN A 111 7.27 1.94 12.80
C ASN A 111 6.76 0.92 13.83
N ASP A 112 7.50 0.68 14.91
CA ASP A 112 7.17 -0.32 15.93
C ASP A 112 5.75 -0.16 16.50
N HIS A 113 5.32 1.09 16.68
CA HIS A 113 3.99 1.43 17.20
C HIS A 113 2.85 1.23 16.18
N SER A 114 3.18 0.88 14.94
CA SER A 114 2.22 0.70 13.84
C SER A 114 1.33 1.92 13.63
N THR A 115 1.93 3.11 13.71
CA THR A 115 1.27 4.42 13.57
C THR A 115 1.81 5.25 12.41
N LEU A 116 2.95 4.87 11.82
CA LEU A 116 3.57 5.55 10.70
C LEU A 116 4.09 4.52 9.70
N ILE A 117 3.76 4.71 8.43
CA ILE A 117 4.39 4.01 7.30
C ILE A 117 5.06 5.06 6.42
N THR A 118 6.29 4.82 6.03
CA THR A 118 7.04 5.66 5.07
C THR A 118 7.66 4.78 4.02
N GLY A 119 7.69 5.21 2.76
CA GLY A 119 8.36 4.45 1.72
C GLY A 119 8.32 5.12 0.36
N ASN A 120 8.82 4.41 -0.63
CA ASN A 120 8.84 4.87 -2.00
C ASN A 120 8.20 3.83 -2.91
N TRP A 121 7.34 4.29 -3.80
CA TRP A 121 6.96 3.56 -5.00
C TRP A 121 7.99 3.83 -6.09
N TYR A 122 8.31 2.78 -6.83
CA TYR A 122 9.13 2.81 -8.01
C TYR A 122 8.33 2.24 -9.18
N ALA A 123 8.43 2.91 -10.31
CA ALA A 123 7.87 2.43 -11.57
C ALA A 123 9.00 1.99 -12.49
N GLN A 124 8.79 0.89 -13.21
CA GLN A 124 9.75 0.40 -14.19
C GLN A 124 9.55 1.15 -15.52
N THR A 125 10.65 1.64 -16.10
CA THR A 125 10.65 2.26 -17.43
C THR A 125 10.56 1.20 -18.51
N GLN A 126 10.30 1.63 -19.76
CA GLN A 126 10.30 0.74 -20.92
C GLN A 126 11.66 0.03 -21.12
N ASP A 127 12.76 0.67 -20.71
CA ASP A 127 14.11 0.12 -20.76
C ASP A 127 14.43 -0.84 -19.59
N GLY A 128 13.47 -1.08 -18.71
CA GLY A 128 13.60 -1.99 -17.57
C GLY A 128 14.23 -1.37 -16.31
N ASN A 129 14.56 -0.07 -16.33
CA ASN A 129 15.14 0.63 -15.18
C ASN A 129 14.05 0.99 -14.16
N TRP A 130 14.40 1.02 -12.86
CA TRP A 130 13.49 1.46 -11.80
C TRP A 130 13.70 2.94 -11.51
N ASN A 131 12.64 3.73 -11.64
CA ASN A 131 12.65 5.14 -11.29
C ASN A 131 11.82 5.39 -10.03
N ASP A 132 12.26 6.33 -9.20
CA ASP A 132 11.44 6.88 -8.13
C ASP A 132 10.14 7.43 -8.73
N PHE A 133 9.01 7.00 -8.19
CA PHE A 133 7.70 7.41 -8.68
C PHE A 133 6.97 8.24 -7.63
N ILE A 134 6.81 7.73 -6.41
CA ILE A 134 6.09 8.41 -5.33
C ILE A 134 6.84 8.21 -4.02
N GLU A 135 7.16 9.30 -3.33
CA GLU A 135 7.50 9.25 -1.90
C GLU A 135 6.19 9.28 -1.10
N LEU A 136 6.03 8.37 -0.16
CA LEU A 136 4.77 8.11 0.52
C LEU A 136 4.94 8.11 2.04
N LYS A 137 3.99 8.75 2.73
CA LYS A 137 3.85 8.77 4.18
C LYS A 137 2.39 8.54 4.57
N LEU A 138 2.12 7.50 5.36
CA LEU A 138 0.82 7.20 5.95
C LEU A 138 0.90 7.40 7.47
N GLU A 139 0.01 8.22 8.00
CA GLU A 139 -0.11 8.47 9.44
C GLU A 139 -1.43 7.93 9.95
N LYS A 140 -1.37 6.99 10.90
CA LYS A 140 -2.56 6.34 11.43
C LYS A 140 -3.40 7.35 12.19
N GLN A 141 -4.68 7.40 11.85
CA GLN A 141 -5.62 8.25 12.57
C GLN A 141 -5.94 7.62 13.92
N LYS A 142 -5.96 8.45 14.96
CA LYS A 142 -6.41 8.02 16.28
C LYS A 142 -7.89 7.69 16.19
N SER A 143 -8.28 6.52 16.70
CA SER A 143 -9.68 6.21 16.97
C SER A 143 -10.23 7.30 17.89
N LYS A 144 -11.35 7.91 17.49
CA LYS A 144 -12.11 8.80 18.39
C LYS A 144 -12.82 7.98 19.46
#